data_AF-A0A212L3Z7-F1
#
_entry.id   AF-A0A212L3Z7-F1
#
_cell.length_a   1.000
_cell.length_b   1.000
_cell.length_c   1.000
_cell.angle_alpha   90.00
_cell.angle_beta   90.00
_cell.angle_gamma   90.00
#
_symmetry.space_group_name_H-M   'P 1'
#
loop_
_entity.id
_entity.type
_entity.pdbx_description
1 polymer ?
#
loop_
_entity_poly.entity_id
_entity_poly.type
_entity_poly.pdbx_seq_one_letter_code
_entity_poly.pdbx_strand_id
1 'polypeptide(L)'
;MTDHSNDSRGSRPSRDARDARDSRGPRTPRDARDSRDSRGPRPPRDARDSRDSRGRDDAPVRRPLRETVCEIDRDILRLLLRRHNILARMRGDKSHLDSAEEKLLRESWEGAVARISRDARLSGHFFSLMQEVEFLPRPAGERPAESAEGQDSADGRAGEGPAAQEGPDKRTAFNLAPPSKPVRLRMPAPLACRSTRAWLMLAAATGQPTRVSPCLMNDPIVDCVKMLIQIGASLTREDDGVTARPSVPVSAPDKVLYVGDSAWNFFLLLGHYLGRPSRAKFMGETSLKLADLSAVRHFLPAMGARLVHVVPKSDGLPARLECSGIIPDAVVMPADTPAELAEGILLAAPGYEHSLMMDLTGHPAQKTIFARTLPILRAAGAEVSVDGGVVRIHPTKLEIPALPDLPMEPELALFLLSLPLAMGGETRLAGHWPQWPAAEAGWDLLHGLGLDLRQQKGADGGEVTASSTAPLKNFTLAALPENLPSDWAPLAVGLAACAALRGAQVSLPTLPQDMDVHEVESFLHALGLEQNSEGRLCKNEQSGVKAGWNAPTPVWAMALALAACAKPHQKLGNPGVMTGLYPAFWALYNALPEPPQRRAAAEAAPAAPARRRIITSVVAVPPELKEDEDF
;
A
#
# COMPACT_ATOMS: atom_id res chain seq x y z
N MET A 1 7.25 -70.31 16.08
CA MET A 1 7.55 -71.27 15.01
C MET A 1 7.85 -70.44 13.77
N THR A 2 9.11 -70.01 13.60
CA THR A 2 10.18 -70.71 12.83
C THR A 2 9.85 -70.81 11.34
N ASP A 3 10.70 -70.48 10.38
CA ASP A 3 12.00 -69.80 10.35
C ASP A 3 12.42 -69.72 8.86
N HIS A 4 13.47 -68.94 8.58
CA HIS A 4 14.39 -68.97 7.44
C HIS A 4 14.10 -68.14 6.17
N SER A 5 15.08 -67.50 5.53
CA SER A 5 16.42 -66.95 5.90
C SER A 5 17.12 -66.48 4.60
N ASN A 6 18.19 -65.69 4.81
CA ASN A 6 19.27 -65.23 3.93
C ASN A 6 19.12 -63.84 3.28
N ASP A 7 19.73 -62.75 3.78
CA ASP A 7 21.10 -62.45 4.28
C ASP A 7 22.10 -62.20 3.13
N SER A 8 22.60 -60.98 2.92
CA SER A 8 23.94 -60.50 3.36
C SER A 8 24.23 -59.14 2.67
N ARG A 9 25.06 -58.16 3.10
CA ARG A 9 25.92 -57.88 4.26
C ARG A 9 26.51 -56.47 4.06
N GLY A 10 26.86 -55.77 5.14
CA GLY A 10 27.85 -54.68 5.10
C GLY A 10 27.70 -53.60 6.18
N SER A 11 28.17 -53.84 7.39
CA SER A 11 28.24 -52.87 8.50
C SER A 11 29.69 -52.43 8.81
N ARG A 12 29.89 -51.10 8.97
CA ARG A 12 30.60 -50.32 10.03
C ARG A 12 31.88 -50.90 10.70
N PRO A 13 32.89 -50.09 11.14
CA PRO A 13 32.71 -49.21 12.31
C PRO A 13 33.59 -47.93 12.45
N SER A 14 33.28 -47.16 13.49
CA SER A 14 33.99 -46.00 14.07
C SER A 14 35.02 -46.44 15.13
N ARG A 15 36.14 -45.70 15.30
CA ARG A 15 36.96 -45.67 16.53
C ARG A 15 38.01 -44.52 16.56
N ASP A 16 37.88 -43.70 17.60
CA ASP A 16 38.87 -43.10 18.53
C ASP A 16 40.36 -42.82 18.16
N ALA A 17 40.72 -41.54 18.37
CA ALA A 17 41.72 -40.99 19.31
C ALA A 17 43.27 -41.15 19.15
N ARG A 18 43.93 -39.98 19.35
CA ARG A 18 45.25 -39.66 19.96
C ARG A 18 46.56 -39.72 19.14
N ASP A 19 47.15 -38.52 18.92
CA ASP A 19 48.49 -38.04 19.40
C ASP A 19 48.93 -36.82 18.53
N ALA A 20 49.04 -35.58 19.03
CA ALA A 20 50.00 -34.98 19.97
C ALA A 20 51.42 -34.72 19.39
N ARG A 21 51.72 -33.44 19.07
CA ARG A 21 52.97 -32.67 19.32
C ARG A 21 52.87 -31.29 18.61
N ASP A 22 52.73 -30.18 19.35
CA ASP A 22 53.81 -29.29 19.84
C ASP A 22 54.55 -28.56 18.67
N SER A 23 54.70 -27.23 18.57
CA SER A 23 54.84 -26.18 19.60
C SER A 23 54.69 -24.76 19.02
N ARG A 24 54.00 -23.89 19.80
CA ARG A 24 54.35 -22.50 20.21
C ARG A 24 54.68 -21.41 19.17
N GLY A 25 53.85 -20.36 19.13
CA GLY A 25 54.23 -18.98 18.75
C GLY A 25 54.97 -18.24 19.88
N PRO A 26 54.71 -16.94 20.13
CA PRO A 26 54.81 -15.75 19.27
C PRO A 26 55.74 -14.68 19.91
N ARG A 27 56.02 -13.53 19.25
CA ARG A 27 56.15 -12.17 19.87
C ARG A 27 56.61 -11.07 18.89
N THR A 28 56.20 -9.85 19.23
CA THR A 28 56.25 -8.54 18.55
C THR A 28 57.55 -7.74 18.85
N PRO A 29 57.63 -6.40 18.70
CA PRO A 29 58.28 -5.67 17.58
C PRO A 29 59.44 -4.75 18.05
N ARG A 30 60.20 -4.10 17.15
CA ARG A 30 61.09 -3.00 17.57
C ARG A 30 61.54 -1.98 16.51
N ASP A 31 61.25 -0.72 16.86
CA ASP A 31 61.98 0.56 16.78
C ASP A 31 62.48 1.22 15.48
N ALA A 32 62.21 2.53 15.50
CA ALA A 32 62.61 3.64 14.66
C ALA A 32 64.09 4.06 14.77
N ARG A 33 64.55 4.86 13.81
CA ARG A 33 65.49 6.02 13.91
C ARG A 33 65.68 6.66 12.52
N ASP A 34 65.34 7.94 12.36
CA ASP A 34 66.24 9.11 12.24
C ASP A 34 67.00 9.19 10.90
N SER A 35 67.28 10.33 10.23
CA SER A 35 66.90 11.75 10.31
C SER A 35 67.75 12.48 9.24
N ARG A 36 67.21 13.55 8.61
CA ARG A 36 67.90 14.67 7.91
C ARG A 36 68.60 14.34 6.57
N ASP A 37 68.57 15.16 5.51
CA ASP A 37 68.83 16.60 5.48
C ASP A 37 68.28 17.31 4.22
N SER A 38 68.07 18.62 4.35
CA SER A 38 67.47 19.55 3.39
C SER A 38 68.50 20.27 2.52
N ARG A 39 68.23 20.51 1.22
CA ARG A 39 68.77 21.68 0.47
C ARG A 39 67.79 22.13 -0.64
N GLY A 40 67.33 23.38 -0.55
CA GLY A 40 66.68 24.13 -1.64
C GLY A 40 67.70 24.89 -2.52
N PRO A 41 67.31 26.01 -3.16
CA PRO A 41 66.73 26.06 -4.51
C PRO A 41 67.55 26.93 -5.49
N ARG A 42 67.43 26.73 -6.83
CA ARG A 42 67.80 27.73 -7.85
C ARG A 42 66.95 27.64 -9.15
N PRO A 43 66.38 28.76 -9.65
CA PRO A 43 65.75 28.93 -10.98
C PRO A 43 66.67 29.71 -11.95
N PRO A 44 66.21 30.27 -13.08
CA PRO A 44 65.60 29.64 -14.27
C PRO A 44 66.42 29.94 -15.55
N ARG A 45 66.09 29.34 -16.70
CA ARG A 45 66.46 29.91 -18.01
C ARG A 45 65.51 29.48 -19.13
N ASP A 46 64.86 30.48 -19.72
CA ASP A 46 64.01 30.39 -20.91
C ASP A 46 64.82 29.99 -22.17
N ALA A 47 64.18 29.27 -23.08
CA ALA A 47 63.79 29.77 -24.41
C ALA A 47 63.76 28.69 -25.51
N ARG A 48 62.59 28.61 -26.17
CA ARG A 48 62.32 28.38 -27.61
C ARG A 48 62.28 26.94 -28.16
N ASP A 49 61.06 26.59 -28.54
CA ASP A 49 60.63 26.02 -29.83
C ASP A 49 61.52 24.99 -30.52
N SER A 50 61.01 23.76 -30.59
CA SER A 50 61.09 22.91 -31.79
C SER A 50 60.03 21.81 -31.73
N ARG A 51 59.40 21.61 -32.87
CA ARG A 51 58.26 20.75 -33.17
C ARG A 51 58.50 19.26 -32.86
N ASP A 52 57.37 18.54 -32.87
CA ASP A 52 57.20 17.09 -32.93
C ASP A 52 57.17 16.31 -31.61
N SER A 53 55.97 16.22 -31.04
CA SER A 53 55.49 15.04 -30.30
C SER A 53 53.95 15.02 -30.29
N ARG A 54 53.33 14.94 -31.48
CA ARG A 54 51.93 14.51 -31.56
C ARG A 54 51.91 12.99 -31.34
N GLY A 55 51.41 12.58 -30.19
CA GLY A 55 51.04 11.19 -29.96
C GLY A 55 51.30 10.76 -28.53
N ARG A 56 50.21 10.39 -27.86
CA ARG A 56 50.13 9.76 -26.54
C ARG A 56 49.90 10.73 -25.38
N ASP A 57 48.64 11.11 -25.20
CA ASP A 57 47.94 11.02 -23.90
C ASP A 57 46.43 11.24 -24.11
N ASP A 58 45.78 10.26 -24.73
CA ASP A 58 44.33 10.05 -24.63
C ASP A 58 44.11 8.58 -24.23
N ALA A 59 44.53 8.26 -23.01
CA ALA A 59 43.99 7.07 -22.35
C ALA A 59 42.58 7.46 -21.89
N PRO A 60 41.49 6.79 -22.35
CA PRO A 60 40.17 7.09 -21.86
C PRO A 60 40.18 6.87 -20.35
N VAL A 61 39.95 7.93 -19.58
CA VAL A 61 39.73 7.83 -18.14
C VAL A 61 38.60 6.83 -17.97
N ARG A 62 38.94 5.61 -17.53
CA ARG A 62 37.95 4.55 -17.33
C ARG A 62 36.95 5.08 -16.33
N ARG A 63 35.72 5.35 -16.81
CA ARG A 63 34.63 5.79 -15.95
C ARG A 63 34.50 4.79 -14.81
N PRO A 64 34.39 5.27 -13.56
CA PRO A 64 34.14 4.41 -12.42
C PRO A 64 32.95 3.49 -12.71
N LEU A 65 33.07 2.20 -12.40
CA LEU A 65 32.01 1.20 -12.68
C LEU A 65 30.64 1.63 -12.13
N ARG A 66 30.63 2.33 -10.98
CA ARG A 66 29.40 2.92 -10.41
C ARG A 66 28.68 3.87 -11.38
N GLU A 67 29.42 4.68 -12.13
CA GLU A 67 28.84 5.67 -13.07
C GLU A 67 28.30 4.96 -14.29
N THR A 68 29.00 3.92 -14.77
CA THR A 68 28.51 3.06 -15.84
C THR A 68 27.22 2.34 -15.44
N VAL A 69 27.11 1.83 -14.21
CA VAL A 69 25.85 1.23 -13.71
C VAL A 69 24.74 2.29 -13.65
N CYS A 70 25.00 3.48 -13.10
CA CYS A 70 24.02 4.57 -13.09
C CYS A 70 23.57 5.00 -14.50
N GLU A 71 24.45 4.92 -15.50
CA GLU A 71 24.10 5.15 -16.91
C GLU A 71 23.20 4.05 -17.45
N ILE A 72 23.53 2.78 -17.19
CA ILE A 72 22.69 1.62 -17.54
C ILE A 72 21.31 1.74 -16.88
N ASP A 73 21.22 2.15 -15.62
CA ASP A 73 19.94 2.32 -14.92
C ASP A 73 19.06 3.39 -15.59
N ARG A 74 19.66 4.51 -16.01
CA ARG A 74 18.96 5.55 -16.79
C ARG A 74 18.48 5.02 -18.13
N ASP A 75 19.27 4.20 -18.80
CA ASP A 75 18.91 3.59 -20.07
C ASP A 75 17.80 2.53 -19.91
N ILE A 76 17.86 1.72 -18.86
CA ILE A 76 16.77 0.80 -18.47
C ILE A 76 15.48 1.59 -18.28
N LEU A 77 15.50 2.66 -17.47
CA LEU A 77 14.31 3.50 -17.25
C LEU A 77 13.78 4.13 -18.55
N ARG A 78 14.66 4.59 -19.44
CA ARG A 78 14.28 5.13 -20.77
C ARG A 78 13.63 4.05 -21.65
N LEU A 79 14.20 2.84 -21.65
CA LEU A 79 13.67 1.71 -22.41
C LEU A 79 12.32 1.23 -21.86
N LEU A 80 12.18 1.16 -20.54
CA LEU A 80 10.92 0.81 -19.88
C LEU A 80 9.83 1.85 -20.18
N LEU A 81 10.14 3.14 -20.10
CA LEU A 81 9.20 4.21 -20.48
C LEU A 81 8.83 4.14 -21.97
N ARG A 82 9.80 3.91 -22.86
CA ARG A 82 9.55 3.72 -24.29
C ARG A 82 8.63 2.54 -24.55
N ARG A 83 8.88 1.40 -23.89
CA ARG A 83 8.03 0.20 -23.96
C ARG A 83 6.62 0.51 -23.47
N HIS A 84 6.47 1.14 -22.29
CA HIS A 84 5.18 1.53 -21.73
C HIS A 84 4.38 2.39 -22.72
N ASN A 85 5.01 3.41 -23.32
CA ASN A 85 4.35 4.30 -24.29
C ASN A 85 3.95 3.58 -25.59
N ILE A 86 4.65 2.51 -25.98
CA ILE A 86 4.24 1.67 -27.12
C ILE A 86 3.05 0.80 -26.71
N LEU A 87 3.07 0.18 -25.53
CA LEU A 87 1.96 -0.64 -25.04
C LEU A 87 0.69 0.19 -24.83
N ALA A 88 0.80 1.42 -24.32
CA ALA A 88 -0.33 2.33 -24.20
C ALA A 88 -0.96 2.64 -25.58
N ARG A 89 -0.13 2.83 -26.61
CA ARG A 89 -0.61 3.02 -27.99
C ARG A 89 -1.24 1.75 -28.57
N MET A 90 -0.72 0.57 -28.26
CA MET A 90 -1.33 -0.71 -28.66
C MET A 90 -2.70 -0.94 -28.01
N ARG A 91 -2.86 -0.55 -26.73
CA ARG A 91 -4.14 -0.63 -26.01
C ARG A 91 -5.20 0.33 -26.56
N GLY A 92 -4.78 1.52 -27.00
CA GLY A 92 -5.70 2.60 -27.35
C GLY A 92 -6.56 2.98 -26.14
N ASP A 93 -7.88 3.08 -26.34
CA ASP A 93 -8.85 3.40 -25.27
C ASP A 93 -9.21 2.19 -24.39
N LYS A 94 -8.67 0.99 -24.68
CA LYS A 94 -8.98 -0.22 -23.92
C LYS A 94 -8.15 -0.28 -22.64
N SER A 95 -8.75 -0.81 -21.58
CA SER A 95 -8.08 -1.02 -20.29
C SER A 95 -6.99 -2.09 -20.32
N HIS A 96 -7.01 -2.99 -21.32
CA HIS A 96 -6.09 -4.12 -21.44
C HIS A 96 -5.68 -4.35 -22.90
N LEU A 97 -4.53 -5.00 -23.08
CA LEU A 97 -4.08 -5.50 -24.39
C LEU A 97 -4.97 -6.67 -24.82
N ASP A 98 -5.02 -6.93 -26.13
CA ASP A 98 -5.67 -8.14 -26.62
C ASP A 98 -4.93 -9.39 -26.11
N SER A 99 -5.69 -10.45 -25.79
CA SER A 99 -5.11 -11.66 -25.19
C SER A 99 -4.12 -12.38 -26.11
N ALA A 100 -4.27 -12.28 -27.43
CA ALA A 100 -3.33 -12.87 -28.37
C ALA A 100 -2.03 -12.06 -28.45
N GLU A 101 -2.14 -10.73 -28.44
CA GLU A 101 -0.98 -9.82 -28.43
C GLU A 101 -0.18 -9.95 -27.13
N GLU A 102 -0.85 -10.03 -25.98
CA GLU A 102 -0.21 -10.22 -24.68
C GLU A 102 0.55 -11.55 -24.62
N LYS A 103 -0.07 -12.62 -25.14
CA LYS A 103 0.57 -13.93 -25.24
C LYS A 103 1.83 -13.88 -26.11
N LEU A 104 1.76 -13.24 -27.28
CA LEU A 104 2.91 -13.07 -28.17
C LEU A 104 4.06 -12.29 -27.51
N LEU A 105 3.73 -11.20 -26.80
CA LEU A 105 4.72 -10.41 -26.07
C LEU A 105 5.38 -11.21 -24.95
N ARG A 106 4.62 -12.06 -24.27
CA ARG A 106 5.12 -12.95 -23.22
C ARG A 106 6.04 -14.04 -23.78
N GLU A 107 5.63 -14.73 -24.84
CA GLU A 107 6.46 -15.77 -25.48
C GLU A 107 7.77 -15.19 -26.02
N SER A 108 7.71 -14.00 -26.64
CA SER A 108 8.90 -13.29 -27.11
C SER A 108 9.84 -12.91 -25.96
N TRP A 109 9.29 -12.42 -24.84
CA TRP A 109 10.05 -12.10 -23.64
C TRP A 109 10.71 -13.33 -23.00
N GLU A 110 9.94 -14.40 -22.78
CA GLU A 110 10.45 -15.65 -22.20
C GLU A 110 11.56 -16.24 -23.09
N GLY A 111 11.40 -16.19 -24.41
CA GLY A 111 12.41 -16.60 -25.38
C GLY A 111 13.69 -15.74 -25.36
N ALA A 112 13.58 -14.44 -25.07
CA ALA A 112 14.73 -13.55 -24.91
C ALA A 112 15.45 -13.79 -23.57
N VAL A 113 14.71 -13.90 -22.47
CA VAL A 113 15.25 -14.16 -21.13
C VAL A 113 15.99 -15.50 -21.08
N ALA A 114 15.43 -16.55 -21.67
CA ALA A 114 16.03 -17.89 -21.67
C ALA A 114 17.45 -17.94 -22.28
N ARG A 115 17.82 -16.96 -23.12
CA ARG A 115 19.17 -16.85 -23.70
C ARG A 115 20.20 -16.25 -22.73
N ILE A 116 19.73 -15.53 -21.70
CA ILE A 116 20.56 -14.69 -20.84
C ILE A 116 20.54 -15.22 -19.39
N SER A 117 19.41 -15.76 -18.93
CA SER A 117 19.25 -16.27 -17.57
C SER A 117 18.29 -17.47 -17.55
N ARG A 118 18.52 -18.36 -16.58
CA ARG A 118 17.59 -19.46 -16.24
C ARG A 118 16.74 -19.13 -15.01
N ASP A 119 16.85 -17.93 -14.47
CA ASP A 119 16.06 -17.49 -13.32
C ASP A 119 14.59 -17.27 -13.72
N ALA A 120 13.70 -18.01 -13.06
CA ALA A 120 12.26 -17.90 -13.27
C ALA A 120 11.69 -16.54 -12.81
N ARG A 121 12.37 -15.84 -11.89
CA ARG A 121 11.97 -14.50 -11.43
C ARG A 121 12.14 -13.46 -12.54
N LEU A 122 13.22 -13.59 -13.33
CA LEU A 122 13.48 -12.69 -14.45
C LEU A 122 12.50 -12.94 -15.61
N SER A 123 12.14 -14.19 -15.87
CA SER A 123 11.21 -14.52 -16.96
C SER A 123 9.76 -14.17 -16.61
N GLY A 124 9.30 -14.49 -15.40
CA GLY A 124 7.93 -14.28 -14.96
C GLY A 124 7.73 -12.94 -14.23
N HIS A 125 8.37 -12.75 -13.07
CA HIS A 125 8.06 -11.62 -12.18
C HIS A 125 8.43 -10.27 -12.81
N PHE A 126 9.62 -10.16 -13.42
CA PHE A 126 10.03 -8.91 -14.05
C PHE A 126 9.14 -8.56 -15.26
N PHE A 127 8.63 -9.55 -16.00
CA PHE A 127 7.67 -9.29 -17.07
C PHE A 127 6.40 -8.64 -16.54
N SER A 128 5.80 -9.24 -15.50
CA SER A 128 4.60 -8.71 -14.85
C SER A 128 4.85 -7.31 -14.30
N LEU A 129 5.95 -7.12 -13.57
CA LEU A 129 6.36 -5.81 -13.04
C LEU A 129 6.46 -4.76 -14.14
N MET A 130 7.21 -5.01 -15.22
CA MET A 130 7.35 -4.06 -16.34
C MET A 130 6.03 -3.74 -17.06
N GLN A 131 5.06 -4.64 -17.04
CA GLN A 131 3.74 -4.42 -17.65
C GLN A 131 2.84 -3.56 -16.75
N GLU A 132 3.06 -3.65 -15.44
CA GLU A 132 2.27 -3.03 -14.39
C GLU A 132 2.85 -1.73 -13.86
N VAL A 133 4.13 -1.43 -14.14
CA VAL A 133 4.71 -0.12 -13.84
C VAL A 133 3.91 0.97 -14.57
N GLU A 134 3.20 1.77 -13.79
CA GLU A 134 2.60 3.01 -14.25
C GLU A 134 3.67 4.10 -14.28
N PHE A 135 3.95 4.61 -15.49
CA PHE A 135 4.79 5.78 -15.64
C PHE A 135 3.91 7.01 -15.52
N LEU A 136 3.79 7.50 -14.28
CA LEU A 136 3.15 8.78 -14.04
C LEU A 136 3.94 9.89 -14.78
N PRO A 137 3.26 10.92 -15.31
CA PRO A 137 3.94 12.02 -16.00
C PRO A 137 5.07 12.57 -15.14
N ARG A 138 6.27 12.71 -15.72
CA ARG A 138 7.36 13.39 -15.03
C ARG A 138 6.85 14.76 -14.55
N PRO A 139 7.09 15.14 -13.28
CA PRO A 139 6.94 16.53 -12.86
C PRO A 139 7.70 17.40 -13.86
N ALA A 140 7.08 18.44 -14.39
CA ALA A 140 7.68 19.25 -15.45
C ALA A 140 8.96 19.94 -14.92
N GLY A 141 10.13 19.33 -15.15
CA GLY A 141 11.42 19.85 -14.75
C GLY A 141 12.57 18.92 -15.10
N GLU A 142 13.60 19.52 -15.71
CA GLU A 142 14.93 18.97 -16.02
C GLU A 142 15.02 18.05 -17.25
N ARG A 143 14.95 18.67 -18.44
CA ARG A 143 15.87 18.24 -19.51
C ARG A 143 17.27 18.73 -19.11
N PRO A 144 18.29 17.87 -19.08
CA PRO A 144 19.67 18.32 -19.12
C PRO A 144 19.86 19.12 -20.42
N ALA A 145 20.53 20.27 -20.33
CA ALA A 145 20.98 21.01 -21.49
C ALA A 145 22.07 20.18 -22.20
N GLU A 146 21.66 19.24 -23.07
CA GLU A 146 22.57 18.60 -24.00
C GLU A 146 22.66 19.47 -25.26
N SER A 147 23.81 20.14 -25.36
CA SER A 147 24.56 20.47 -26.57
C SER A 147 23.76 21.06 -27.75
N ALA A 148 23.69 22.39 -27.75
CA ALA A 148 23.64 23.13 -29.01
C ALA A 148 24.98 22.96 -29.74
N GLU A 149 25.03 22.04 -30.69
CA GLU A 149 26.04 22.06 -31.75
C GLU A 149 25.36 22.02 -33.12
N GLY A 150 25.49 23.17 -33.79
CA GLY A 150 25.50 23.40 -35.24
C GLY A 150 24.69 22.50 -36.17
N GLN A 151 23.63 23.08 -36.73
CA GLN A 151 23.42 23.00 -38.17
C GLN A 151 22.67 24.24 -38.65
N ASP A 152 23.45 25.15 -39.24
CA ASP A 152 22.98 26.17 -40.17
C ASP A 152 22.25 25.48 -41.33
N SER A 153 21.02 25.91 -41.61
CA SER A 153 20.48 26.00 -42.97
C SER A 153 19.28 26.92 -42.98
N ALA A 154 19.38 27.89 -43.89
CA ALA A 154 18.48 29.01 -44.10
C ALA A 154 17.11 28.59 -44.65
N ASP A 155 16.09 29.36 -44.27
CA ASP A 155 15.18 30.11 -45.15
C ASP A 155 13.73 30.12 -44.64
N GLY A 156 13.15 31.32 -44.63
CA GLY A 156 11.77 31.48 -45.11
C GLY A 156 10.67 31.79 -44.11
N ARG A 157 10.50 33.10 -43.88
CA ARG A 157 9.23 33.85 -43.80
C ARG A 157 8.38 33.78 -42.51
N ALA A 158 8.13 35.01 -42.05
CA ALA A 158 7.14 35.41 -41.08
C ALA A 158 5.72 34.98 -41.45
N GLY A 159 5.01 34.48 -40.44
CA GLY A 159 3.56 34.40 -40.37
C GLY A 159 3.13 34.72 -38.94
N GLU A 160 2.45 35.85 -38.76
CA GLU A 160 1.90 36.29 -37.49
C GLU A 160 0.71 35.43 -37.06
N GLY A 161 0.65 35.14 -35.75
CA GLY A 161 -0.58 34.77 -35.03
C GLY A 161 -0.43 33.55 -34.11
N PRO A 162 -1.29 33.42 -33.08
CA PRO A 162 -1.69 34.39 -32.07
C PRO A 162 -1.02 34.06 -30.72
N ALA A 163 -1.12 34.98 -29.75
CA ALA A 163 -0.66 34.83 -28.37
C ALA A 163 -0.95 33.42 -27.81
N ALA A 164 0.11 32.64 -27.60
CA ALA A 164 0.02 31.38 -26.89
C ALA A 164 -0.38 31.69 -25.45
N GLN A 165 -1.62 31.34 -25.13
CA GLN A 165 -2.13 31.23 -23.77
C GLN A 165 -1.10 30.53 -22.89
N GLU A 166 -0.70 31.21 -21.81
CA GLU A 166 -0.02 30.60 -20.68
C GLU A 166 -0.86 29.42 -20.18
N GLY A 167 -0.44 28.20 -20.54
CA GLY A 167 -1.01 26.97 -20.04
C GLY A 167 -0.69 26.78 -18.55
N PRO A 168 -1.57 26.08 -17.80
CA PRO A 168 -1.57 26.12 -16.34
C PRO A 168 -0.39 25.36 -15.72
N ASP A 169 0.29 26.04 -14.80
CA ASP A 169 1.14 25.58 -13.70
C ASP A 169 1.92 24.26 -13.82
N LYS A 170 3.24 24.45 -13.99
CA LYS A 170 4.35 23.51 -13.76
C LYS A 170 4.26 22.91 -12.34
N ARG A 171 3.69 21.70 -12.19
CA ARG A 171 3.60 21.03 -10.88
C ARG A 171 4.98 20.55 -10.40
N THR A 172 5.58 21.33 -9.50
CA THR A 172 6.73 20.96 -8.67
C THR A 172 6.32 19.93 -7.60
N ALA A 173 7.27 19.17 -7.05
CA ALA A 173 7.00 18.21 -5.97
C ALA A 173 6.16 18.85 -4.84
N PHE A 174 5.20 18.09 -4.30
CA PHE A 174 4.25 18.58 -3.32
C PHE A 174 4.97 19.00 -2.04
N ASN A 175 4.88 20.29 -1.71
CA ASN A 175 5.66 20.91 -0.64
C ASN A 175 4.91 20.83 0.70
N LEU A 176 5.46 20.09 1.66
CA LEU A 176 4.94 19.97 3.01
C LEU A 176 5.56 21.04 3.91
N ALA A 177 4.79 22.08 4.20
CA ALA A 177 5.22 23.17 5.09
C ALA A 177 4.07 23.61 6.00
N PRO A 178 3.68 22.77 6.98
CA PRO A 178 2.64 23.13 7.94
C PRO A 178 3.11 24.33 8.79
N PRO A 179 2.19 25.17 9.31
CA PRO A 179 2.56 26.30 10.15
C PRO A 179 3.23 25.86 11.46
N SER A 180 4.20 26.63 11.94
CA SER A 180 4.89 26.43 13.23
C SER A 180 4.05 26.93 14.42
N LYS A 181 2.81 26.45 14.55
CA LYS A 181 1.88 26.78 15.63
C LYS A 181 1.38 25.51 16.32
N PRO A 182 1.03 25.54 17.63
CA PRO A 182 0.38 24.42 18.29
C PRO A 182 -0.88 23.98 17.53
N VAL A 183 -1.07 22.67 17.38
CA VAL A 183 -2.26 22.11 16.73
C VAL A 183 -3.49 22.35 17.59
N ARG A 184 -4.62 22.66 16.94
CA ARG A 184 -5.95 22.70 17.54
C ARG A 184 -6.92 22.02 16.58
N LEU A 185 -6.82 20.70 16.51
CA LEU A 185 -7.64 19.90 15.62
C LEU A 185 -8.91 19.46 16.34
N ARG A 186 -10.08 19.79 15.79
CA ARG A 186 -11.36 19.23 16.25
C ARG A 186 -12.20 18.81 15.05
N MET A 187 -12.47 17.53 14.92
CA MET A 187 -13.24 16.98 13.80
C MET A 187 -13.94 15.66 14.15
N PRO A 188 -14.97 15.25 13.40
CA PRO A 188 -15.40 13.86 13.37
C PRO A 188 -14.22 12.96 13.00
N ALA A 189 -14.07 11.84 13.71
CA ALA A 189 -13.04 10.88 13.40
C ALA A 189 -13.27 10.27 12.01
N PRO A 190 -12.19 10.02 11.25
CA PRO A 190 -12.29 9.16 10.08
C PRO A 190 -12.77 7.77 10.52
N LEU A 191 -13.77 7.22 9.82
CA LEU A 191 -14.43 5.96 10.19
C LEU A 191 -13.79 4.76 9.47
N ALA A 192 -13.80 3.62 10.15
CA ALA A 192 -13.06 2.43 9.72
C ALA A 192 -13.45 1.94 8.32
N CYS A 193 -12.46 1.88 7.42
CA CYS A 193 -12.57 1.38 6.05
C CYS A 193 -13.05 -0.08 6.03
N ARG A 194 -12.55 -0.88 6.98
CA ARG A 194 -12.87 -2.30 7.07
C ARG A 194 -14.33 -2.51 7.46
N SER A 195 -14.77 -1.91 8.56
CA SER A 195 -16.16 -1.97 9.01
C SER A 195 -17.13 -1.45 7.95
N THR A 196 -16.77 -0.39 7.22
CA THR A 196 -17.57 0.12 6.09
C THR A 196 -17.86 -0.97 5.05
N ARG A 197 -16.82 -1.63 4.54
CA ARG A 197 -16.98 -2.65 3.49
C ARG A 197 -17.67 -3.92 4.01
N ALA A 198 -17.48 -4.29 5.28
CA ALA A 198 -18.23 -5.39 5.90
C ALA A 198 -19.73 -5.10 5.91
N TRP A 199 -20.15 -3.91 6.33
CA TRP A 199 -21.57 -3.52 6.31
C TRP A 199 -22.14 -3.49 4.89
N LEU A 200 -21.38 -2.97 3.91
CA LEU A 200 -21.79 -2.99 2.51
C LEU A 200 -21.93 -4.41 1.96
N MET A 201 -21.02 -5.32 2.33
CA MET A 201 -21.09 -6.72 1.94
C MET A 201 -22.32 -7.41 2.55
N LEU A 202 -22.58 -7.21 3.85
CA LEU A 202 -23.76 -7.78 4.51
C LEU A 202 -25.07 -7.23 3.94
N ALA A 203 -25.12 -5.92 3.65
CA ALA A 203 -26.25 -5.30 2.97
C ALA A 203 -26.48 -5.89 1.57
N ALA A 204 -25.42 -6.08 0.78
CA ALA A 204 -25.50 -6.72 -0.53
C ALA A 204 -25.96 -8.19 -0.42
N ALA A 205 -25.37 -8.95 0.50
CA ALA A 205 -25.67 -10.37 0.73
C ALA A 205 -27.11 -10.61 1.22
N THR A 206 -27.72 -9.63 1.88
CA THR A 206 -29.09 -9.72 2.41
C THR A 206 -30.12 -8.94 1.58
N GLY A 207 -29.68 -8.09 0.64
CA GLY A 207 -30.54 -7.19 -0.11
C GLY A 207 -31.18 -6.06 0.71
N GLN A 208 -30.72 -5.84 1.95
CA GLN A 208 -31.31 -4.88 2.87
C GLN A 208 -30.75 -3.46 2.66
N PRO A 209 -31.57 -2.42 2.88
CA PRO A 209 -31.11 -1.05 2.80
C PRO A 209 -30.17 -0.70 3.95
N THR A 210 -29.14 0.09 3.66
CA THR A 210 -28.28 0.72 4.67
C THR A 210 -27.64 1.97 4.10
N ARG A 211 -27.28 2.92 4.95
CA ARG A 211 -26.47 4.08 4.57
C ARG A 211 -25.25 4.14 5.48
N VAL A 212 -24.07 4.05 4.87
CA VAL A 212 -22.80 4.19 5.57
C VAL A 212 -22.23 5.55 5.23
N SER A 213 -22.41 6.51 6.16
CA SER A 213 -21.94 7.88 6.03
C SER A 213 -21.62 8.47 7.42
N PRO A 214 -20.52 9.23 7.57
CA PRO A 214 -19.50 9.46 6.56
C PRO A 214 -18.64 8.21 6.31
N CYS A 215 -18.01 8.07 5.15
CA CYS A 215 -16.95 7.08 4.95
C CYS A 215 -15.76 7.68 4.20
N LEU A 216 -14.60 7.01 4.29
CA LEU A 216 -13.34 7.53 3.75
C LEU A 216 -13.35 7.73 2.23
N MET A 217 -14.18 6.97 1.51
CA MET A 217 -14.21 6.93 0.04
C MET A 217 -12.82 6.72 -0.60
N ASN A 218 -11.97 5.97 0.09
CA ASN A 218 -10.65 5.56 -0.40
C ASN A 218 -10.76 4.43 -1.42
N ASP A 219 -9.65 4.15 -2.11
CA ASP A 219 -9.60 3.18 -3.22
C ASP A 219 -10.21 1.81 -2.84
N PRO A 220 -9.92 1.20 -1.66
CA PRO A 220 -10.55 -0.06 -1.25
C PRO A 220 -12.07 -0.02 -1.14
N ILE A 221 -12.67 1.07 -0.64
CA ILE A 221 -14.14 1.24 -0.58
C ILE A 221 -14.69 1.39 -1.99
N VAL A 222 -14.06 2.22 -2.82
CA VAL A 222 -14.48 2.45 -4.20
C VAL A 222 -14.50 1.14 -4.99
N ASP A 223 -13.46 0.34 -4.87
CA ASP A 223 -13.37 -0.95 -5.53
C ASP A 223 -14.33 -1.97 -4.94
N CYS A 224 -14.56 -1.96 -3.62
CA CYS A 224 -15.58 -2.79 -2.98
C CYS A 224 -16.97 -2.47 -3.56
N VAL A 225 -17.33 -1.19 -3.71
CA VAL A 225 -18.61 -0.79 -4.30
C VAL A 225 -18.71 -1.27 -5.75
N LYS A 226 -17.69 -1.05 -6.58
CA LYS A 226 -17.67 -1.53 -7.99
C LYS A 226 -17.78 -3.05 -8.06
N MET A 227 -17.09 -3.76 -7.18
CA MET A 227 -17.11 -5.21 -7.05
C MET A 227 -18.50 -5.74 -6.66
N LEU A 228 -19.14 -5.13 -5.67
CA LEU A 228 -20.49 -5.53 -5.24
C LEU A 228 -21.55 -5.23 -6.32
N ILE A 229 -21.43 -4.10 -7.03
CA ILE A 229 -22.30 -3.79 -8.18
C ILE A 229 -22.13 -4.85 -9.27
N GLN A 230 -20.90 -5.34 -9.52
CA GLN A 230 -20.70 -6.42 -10.48
C GLN A 230 -21.52 -7.66 -10.10
N ILE A 231 -21.61 -8.06 -8.83
CA ILE A 231 -22.41 -9.24 -8.44
C ILE A 231 -23.92 -8.96 -8.25
N GLY A 232 -24.38 -7.75 -8.58
CA GLY A 232 -25.80 -7.40 -8.60
C GLY A 232 -26.28 -6.53 -7.43
N ALA A 233 -25.38 -6.02 -6.58
CA ALA A 233 -25.77 -5.16 -5.46
C ALA A 233 -26.30 -3.81 -5.95
N SER A 234 -27.33 -3.30 -5.29
CA SER A 234 -27.90 -1.98 -5.58
C SER A 234 -27.26 -0.88 -4.72
N LEU A 235 -25.99 -0.59 -4.98
CA LEU A 235 -25.23 0.44 -4.27
C LEU A 235 -25.14 1.74 -5.09
N THR A 236 -25.23 2.87 -4.40
CA THR A 236 -25.02 4.20 -4.96
C THR A 236 -23.98 4.94 -4.12
N ARG A 237 -22.97 5.52 -4.79
CA ARG A 237 -22.01 6.42 -4.15
C ARG A 237 -22.62 7.82 -4.03
N GLU A 238 -22.54 8.40 -2.85
CA GLU A 238 -22.90 9.79 -2.54
C GLU A 238 -21.63 10.59 -2.21
N ASP A 239 -21.78 11.90 -1.96
CA ASP A 239 -20.66 12.80 -1.69
C ASP A 239 -19.91 12.46 -0.38
N ASP A 240 -20.62 11.93 0.62
CA ASP A 240 -20.07 11.63 1.95
C ASP A 240 -20.13 10.14 2.34
N GLY A 241 -20.75 9.28 1.54
CA GLY A 241 -21.08 7.92 1.96
C GLY A 241 -21.61 7.02 0.83
N VAL A 242 -21.91 5.78 1.19
CA VAL A 242 -22.49 4.78 0.28
C VAL A 242 -23.88 4.40 0.78
N THR A 243 -24.85 4.43 -0.13
CA THR A 243 -26.22 3.99 0.15
C THR A 243 -26.50 2.69 -0.57
N ALA A 244 -26.88 1.65 0.17
CA ALA A 244 -27.47 0.44 -0.35
C ALA A 244 -28.99 0.60 -0.39
N ARG A 245 -29.58 0.37 -1.57
CA ARG A 245 -31.03 0.36 -1.75
C ARG A 245 -31.57 -1.05 -1.53
N PRO A 246 -32.84 -1.21 -1.11
CA PRO A 246 -33.45 -2.53 -1.05
C PRO A 246 -33.36 -3.22 -2.41
N SER A 247 -32.87 -4.45 -2.43
CA SER A 247 -32.72 -5.25 -3.64
C SER A 247 -32.88 -6.73 -3.35
N VAL A 248 -32.87 -7.55 -4.41
CA VAL A 248 -32.67 -8.99 -4.24
C VAL A 248 -31.28 -9.22 -3.65
N PRO A 249 -31.12 -10.14 -2.67
CA PRO A 249 -29.82 -10.61 -2.22
C PRO A 249 -28.90 -10.98 -3.38
N VAL A 250 -27.63 -10.56 -3.33
CA VAL A 250 -26.67 -10.92 -4.38
C VAL A 250 -26.41 -12.43 -4.41
N SER A 251 -26.35 -12.99 -5.61
CA SER A 251 -26.03 -14.39 -5.84
C SER A 251 -24.50 -14.60 -5.94
N ALA A 252 -24.08 -15.76 -6.44
CA ALA A 252 -22.69 -16.05 -6.79
C ALA A 252 -22.60 -16.31 -8.31
N PRO A 253 -22.67 -15.26 -9.15
CA PRO A 253 -22.71 -15.45 -10.61
C PRO A 253 -21.43 -16.04 -11.17
N ASP A 254 -21.58 -16.93 -12.15
CA ASP A 254 -20.49 -17.58 -12.88
C ASP A 254 -19.90 -16.64 -13.92
N LYS A 255 -19.02 -15.73 -13.48
CA LYS A 255 -18.40 -14.74 -14.39
C LYS A 255 -17.02 -14.29 -13.95
N VAL A 256 -16.43 -13.43 -14.78
CA VAL A 256 -15.20 -12.71 -14.46
C VAL A 256 -15.53 -11.51 -13.56
N LEU A 257 -14.87 -11.42 -12.41
CA LEU A 257 -15.07 -10.39 -11.41
C LEU A 257 -13.76 -9.65 -11.17
N TYR A 258 -13.85 -8.32 -11.17
CA TYR A 258 -12.74 -7.45 -10.79
C TYR A 258 -12.89 -6.99 -9.34
N VAL A 259 -11.88 -7.23 -8.50
CA VAL A 259 -11.92 -6.95 -7.05
C VAL A 259 -11.11 -5.73 -6.62
N GLY A 260 -10.46 -5.04 -7.56
CA GLY A 260 -9.53 -3.94 -7.29
C GLY A 260 -8.16 -4.43 -6.85
N ASP A 261 -7.48 -3.68 -5.98
CA ASP A 261 -6.16 -4.05 -5.42
C ASP A 261 -6.22 -4.61 -3.98
N SER A 262 -7.40 -4.72 -3.39
CA SER A 262 -7.54 -5.14 -1.99
C SER A 262 -7.74 -6.65 -1.84
N ALA A 263 -6.79 -7.33 -1.19
CA ALA A 263 -6.91 -8.73 -0.82
C ALA A 263 -8.19 -9.02 -0.01
N TRP A 264 -8.54 -8.14 0.92
CA TRP A 264 -9.75 -8.33 1.71
C TRP A 264 -11.05 -8.21 0.89
N ASN A 265 -11.10 -7.38 -0.16
CA ASN A 265 -12.24 -7.37 -1.08
C ASN A 265 -12.40 -8.73 -1.79
N PHE A 266 -11.29 -9.32 -2.24
CA PHE A 266 -11.28 -10.68 -2.77
C PHE A 266 -11.81 -11.70 -1.75
N PHE A 267 -11.33 -11.64 -0.50
CA PHE A 267 -11.73 -12.58 0.54
C PHE A 267 -13.19 -12.43 1.00
N LEU A 268 -13.76 -11.22 0.99
CA LEU A 268 -15.20 -11.00 1.21
C LEU A 268 -16.04 -11.74 0.16
N LEU A 269 -15.68 -11.63 -1.12
CA LEU A 269 -16.38 -12.38 -2.17
C LEU A 269 -16.11 -13.88 -2.09
N LEU A 270 -14.87 -14.29 -1.84
CA LEU A 270 -14.51 -15.70 -1.70
C LEU A 270 -15.38 -16.35 -0.63
N GLY A 271 -15.47 -15.74 0.57
CA GLY A 271 -16.35 -16.21 1.65
C GLY A 271 -17.80 -16.36 1.21
N HIS A 272 -18.35 -15.37 0.49
CA HIS A 272 -19.72 -15.45 -0.03
C HIS A 272 -19.93 -16.55 -1.08
N TYR A 273 -18.94 -16.77 -1.94
CA TYR A 273 -18.98 -17.81 -2.98
C TYR A 273 -18.85 -19.23 -2.41
N LEU A 274 -18.14 -19.43 -1.30
CA LEU A 274 -17.90 -20.76 -0.72
C LEU A 274 -19.20 -21.52 -0.39
N GLY A 275 -20.20 -20.82 0.14
CA GLY A 275 -21.50 -21.42 0.47
C GLY A 275 -22.46 -21.60 -0.70
N ARG A 276 -22.00 -21.43 -1.95
CA ARG A 276 -22.84 -21.47 -3.15
C ARG A 276 -22.16 -22.22 -4.31
N PRO A 277 -22.85 -23.15 -4.98
CA PRO A 277 -22.31 -23.78 -6.18
C PRO A 277 -22.02 -22.71 -7.24
N SER A 278 -20.76 -22.57 -7.64
CA SER A 278 -20.34 -21.47 -8.52
C SER A 278 -18.98 -21.69 -9.18
N ARG A 279 -18.75 -20.98 -10.28
CA ARG A 279 -17.50 -20.92 -11.04
C ARG A 279 -17.19 -19.48 -11.46
N ALA A 280 -16.31 -18.82 -10.72
CA ALA A 280 -15.93 -17.44 -11.01
C ALA A 280 -14.44 -17.31 -11.36
N LYS A 281 -14.09 -16.27 -12.11
CA LYS A 281 -12.69 -15.87 -12.35
C LYS A 281 -12.46 -14.53 -11.67
N PHE A 282 -11.53 -14.46 -10.74
CA PHE A 282 -11.17 -13.23 -10.05
C PHE A 282 -9.97 -12.57 -10.75
N MET A 283 -10.10 -11.26 -10.97
CA MET A 283 -9.08 -10.37 -11.50
C MET A 283 -8.78 -9.29 -10.46
N GLY A 284 -7.51 -8.89 -10.34
CA GLY A 284 -7.10 -7.81 -9.46
C GLY A 284 -5.98 -6.98 -10.05
N GLU A 285 -5.60 -5.93 -9.33
CA GLU A 285 -4.46 -5.06 -9.65
C GLU A 285 -3.13 -5.63 -9.16
N THR A 286 -2.08 -4.83 -9.24
CA THR A 286 -0.68 -5.19 -9.03
C THR A 286 -0.44 -5.98 -7.74
N SER A 287 -0.95 -5.50 -6.60
CA SER A 287 -0.72 -6.15 -5.31
C SER A 287 -1.34 -7.55 -5.27
N LEU A 288 -2.52 -7.72 -5.86
CA LEU A 288 -3.18 -9.03 -5.93
C LEU A 288 -2.56 -9.99 -6.94
N LYS A 289 -1.91 -9.47 -7.98
CA LYS A 289 -1.17 -10.31 -8.94
C LYS A 289 0.16 -10.80 -8.40
N LEU A 290 0.79 -10.00 -7.53
CA LEU A 290 2.03 -10.33 -6.84
C LEU A 290 1.82 -11.06 -5.50
N ALA A 291 0.59 -11.11 -5.00
CA ALA A 291 0.25 -11.82 -3.78
C ALA A 291 0.54 -13.32 -3.87
N ASP A 292 0.94 -13.93 -2.75
CA ASP A 292 1.04 -15.38 -2.62
C ASP A 292 -0.26 -15.94 -2.02
N LEU A 293 -1.08 -16.57 -2.86
CA LEU A 293 -2.32 -17.25 -2.43
C LEU A 293 -2.12 -18.76 -2.26
N SER A 294 -0.88 -19.25 -2.14
CA SER A 294 -0.60 -20.67 -1.99
C SER A 294 -1.28 -21.27 -0.75
N ALA A 295 -1.15 -20.65 0.42
CA ALA A 295 -1.80 -21.12 1.65
C ALA A 295 -3.33 -21.18 1.49
N VAL A 296 -3.91 -20.15 0.86
CA VAL A 296 -5.35 -20.11 0.54
C VAL A 296 -5.74 -21.28 -0.38
N ARG A 297 -4.96 -21.52 -1.44
CA ARG A 297 -5.20 -22.61 -2.40
C ARG A 297 -5.17 -23.99 -1.72
N HIS A 298 -4.25 -24.21 -0.78
CA HIS A 298 -4.15 -25.47 -0.05
C HIS A 298 -5.28 -25.65 0.97
N PHE A 299 -5.81 -24.55 1.53
CA PHE A 299 -6.91 -24.56 2.49
C PHE A 299 -8.28 -24.79 1.83
N LEU A 300 -8.56 -24.15 0.69
CA LEU A 300 -9.89 -24.15 0.06
C LEU A 300 -10.53 -25.52 -0.20
N PRO A 301 -9.78 -26.62 -0.50
CA PRO A 301 -10.36 -27.96 -0.60
C PRO A 301 -11.11 -28.40 0.66
N ALA A 302 -10.65 -28.00 1.86
CA ALA A 302 -11.34 -28.28 3.11
C ALA A 302 -12.69 -27.55 3.22
N MET A 303 -12.85 -26.45 2.47
CA MET A 303 -14.08 -25.67 2.35
C MET A 303 -14.90 -26.04 1.10
N GLY A 304 -14.63 -27.19 0.48
CA GLY A 304 -15.38 -27.66 -0.69
C GLY A 304 -15.16 -26.82 -1.96
N ALA A 305 -14.02 -26.15 -2.07
CA ALA A 305 -13.68 -25.28 -3.21
C ALA A 305 -12.27 -25.51 -3.74
N ARG A 306 -12.02 -25.05 -4.98
CA ARG A 306 -10.71 -25.09 -5.62
C ARG A 306 -10.38 -23.75 -6.27
N LEU A 307 -9.16 -23.27 -6.02
CA LEU A 307 -8.61 -22.09 -6.67
C LEU A 307 -7.50 -22.50 -7.65
N VAL A 308 -7.61 -22.07 -8.91
CA VAL A 308 -6.67 -22.41 -9.98
C VAL A 308 -6.12 -21.13 -10.61
N HIS A 309 -4.82 -20.91 -10.48
CA HIS A 309 -4.16 -19.76 -11.12
C HIS A 309 -4.22 -19.88 -12.63
N VAL A 310 -4.58 -18.78 -13.28
CA VAL A 310 -4.70 -18.74 -14.74
C VAL A 310 -3.33 -18.57 -15.39
N VAL A 311 -2.41 -17.87 -14.72
CA VAL A 311 -1.03 -17.70 -15.16
C VAL A 311 -0.18 -18.84 -14.61
N PRO A 312 0.47 -19.65 -15.47
CA PRO A 312 1.38 -20.70 -14.99
C PRO A 312 2.49 -20.12 -14.11
N LYS A 313 2.77 -20.80 -12.99
CA LYS A 313 3.80 -20.41 -12.01
C LYS A 313 3.55 -19.07 -11.30
N SER A 314 2.35 -18.49 -11.41
CA SER A 314 1.91 -17.42 -10.53
C SER A 314 1.14 -18.02 -9.36
N ASP A 315 1.31 -17.44 -8.18
CA ASP A 315 0.54 -17.76 -6.97
C ASP A 315 -0.50 -16.66 -6.64
N GLY A 316 -0.57 -15.60 -7.46
CA GLY A 316 -1.53 -14.50 -7.30
C GLY A 316 -2.75 -14.60 -8.22
N LEU A 317 -3.52 -13.50 -8.29
CA LEU A 317 -4.55 -13.32 -9.32
C LEU A 317 -3.91 -13.06 -10.69
N PRO A 318 -4.59 -13.37 -11.82
CA PRO A 318 -5.93 -13.90 -11.92
C PRO A 318 -6.05 -15.39 -11.61
N ALA A 319 -7.14 -15.76 -10.93
CA ALA A 319 -7.42 -17.13 -10.54
C ALA A 319 -8.89 -17.51 -10.77
N ARG A 320 -9.15 -18.77 -11.11
CA ARG A 320 -10.49 -19.36 -11.23
C ARG A 320 -10.86 -20.07 -9.93
N LEU A 321 -12.00 -19.73 -9.39
CA LEU A 321 -12.64 -20.39 -8.25
C LEU A 321 -13.71 -21.35 -8.75
N GLU A 322 -13.72 -22.57 -8.23
CA GLU A 322 -14.76 -23.57 -8.41
C GLU A 322 -15.25 -23.98 -7.02
N CYS A 323 -16.52 -23.69 -6.70
CA CYS A 323 -17.14 -24.02 -5.40
C CYS A 323 -18.22 -25.08 -5.59
N SER A 324 -18.24 -26.07 -4.70
CA SER A 324 -19.35 -27.03 -4.61
C SER A 324 -20.60 -26.43 -3.95
N GLY A 325 -20.42 -25.41 -3.11
CA GLY A 325 -21.46 -24.88 -2.23
C GLY A 325 -21.67 -25.69 -0.93
N ILE A 326 -21.01 -26.85 -0.82
CA ILE A 326 -21.09 -27.72 0.35
C ILE A 326 -19.95 -27.35 1.29
N ILE A 327 -20.30 -26.74 2.42
CA ILE A 327 -19.37 -26.36 3.48
C ILE A 327 -19.26 -27.47 4.54
N PRO A 328 -18.12 -27.60 5.24
CA PRO A 328 -18.01 -28.50 6.37
C PRO A 328 -18.73 -27.94 7.61
N ASP A 329 -19.16 -28.82 8.51
CA ASP A 329 -19.70 -28.42 9.82
C ASP A 329 -18.61 -27.79 10.72
N ALA A 330 -17.35 -28.21 10.52
CA ALA A 330 -16.19 -27.74 11.27
C ALA A 330 -14.95 -27.60 10.40
N VAL A 331 -14.18 -26.53 10.62
CA VAL A 331 -12.89 -26.29 9.95
C VAL A 331 -11.88 -25.70 10.93
N VAL A 332 -10.62 -26.07 10.78
CA VAL A 332 -9.49 -25.45 11.50
C VAL A 332 -8.78 -24.49 10.56
N MET A 333 -8.61 -23.24 10.96
CA MET A 333 -7.88 -22.25 10.16
C MET A 333 -6.37 -22.45 10.33
N PRO A 334 -5.62 -22.74 9.25
CA PRO A 334 -4.17 -22.89 9.32
C PRO A 334 -3.48 -21.57 9.71
N ALA A 335 -2.41 -21.66 10.49
CA ALA A 335 -1.69 -20.49 11.01
C ALA A 335 -1.01 -19.62 9.93
N ASP A 336 -0.75 -20.19 8.76
CA ASP A 336 -0.15 -19.54 7.60
C ASP A 336 -1.18 -18.93 6.63
N THR A 337 -2.49 -19.12 6.88
CA THR A 337 -3.51 -18.44 6.08
C THR A 337 -3.66 -16.97 6.47
N PRO A 338 -4.00 -16.08 5.52
CA PRO A 338 -4.27 -14.68 5.85
C PRO A 338 -5.48 -14.52 6.79
N ALA A 339 -5.37 -13.64 7.78
CA ALA A 339 -6.48 -13.34 8.71
C ALA A 339 -7.75 -12.87 7.97
N GLU A 340 -7.54 -12.12 6.89
CA GLU A 340 -8.54 -11.63 5.94
C GLU A 340 -9.46 -12.74 5.41
N LEU A 341 -8.91 -13.94 5.18
CA LEU A 341 -9.67 -15.08 4.67
C LEU A 341 -10.68 -15.56 5.71
N ALA A 342 -10.23 -15.76 6.96
CA ALA A 342 -11.11 -16.16 8.06
C ALA A 342 -12.24 -15.14 8.24
N GLU A 343 -11.93 -13.85 8.19
CA GLU A 343 -12.93 -12.80 8.38
C GLU A 343 -13.95 -12.76 7.25
N GLY A 344 -13.54 -12.96 6.00
CA GLY A 344 -14.44 -13.08 4.85
C GLY A 344 -15.39 -14.27 4.98
N ILE A 345 -14.90 -15.42 5.45
CA ILE A 345 -15.71 -16.61 5.72
C ILE A 345 -16.70 -16.36 6.87
N LEU A 346 -16.22 -15.83 7.99
CA LEU A 346 -17.06 -15.56 9.17
C LEU A 346 -18.19 -14.56 8.85
N LEU A 347 -17.92 -13.51 8.06
CA LEU A 347 -18.94 -12.56 7.63
C LEU A 347 -19.99 -13.18 6.70
N ALA A 348 -19.61 -14.18 5.90
CA ALA A 348 -20.52 -14.88 5.00
C ALA A 348 -21.31 -16.01 5.69
N ALA A 349 -20.80 -16.54 6.81
CA ALA A 349 -21.32 -17.73 7.48
C ALA A 349 -22.81 -17.68 7.87
N PRO A 350 -23.39 -16.55 8.30
CA PRO A 350 -24.84 -16.50 8.58
C PRO A 350 -25.71 -16.80 7.34
N GLY A 351 -25.17 -16.62 6.14
CA GLY A 351 -25.85 -16.87 4.86
C GLY A 351 -25.56 -18.24 4.25
N TYR A 352 -24.91 -19.16 4.97
CA TYR A 352 -24.71 -20.55 4.55
C TYR A 352 -25.90 -21.44 4.92
N GLU A 353 -26.00 -22.62 4.30
CA GLU A 353 -27.11 -23.56 4.55
C GLU A 353 -27.03 -24.25 5.92
N HIS A 354 -25.83 -24.42 6.45
CA HIS A 354 -25.56 -25.11 7.72
C HIS A 354 -24.63 -24.29 8.61
N SER A 355 -24.63 -24.62 9.90
CA SER A 355 -23.74 -24.00 10.88
C SER A 355 -22.28 -24.29 10.56
N LEU A 356 -21.44 -23.27 10.69
CA LEU A 356 -19.99 -23.40 10.56
C LEU A 356 -19.35 -23.24 11.93
N MET A 357 -18.61 -24.25 12.38
CA MET A 357 -17.62 -24.13 13.44
C MET A 357 -16.25 -23.84 12.82
N MET A 358 -15.60 -22.78 13.27
CA MET A 358 -14.24 -22.42 12.86
C MET A 358 -13.33 -22.36 14.08
N ASP A 359 -12.29 -23.20 14.08
CA ASP A 359 -11.24 -23.19 15.11
C ASP A 359 -10.10 -22.27 14.66
N LEU A 360 -9.89 -21.22 15.45
CA LEU A 360 -8.84 -20.21 15.31
C LEU A 360 -7.83 -20.26 16.46
N THR A 361 -7.87 -21.28 17.33
CA THR A 361 -7.03 -21.37 18.54
C THR A 361 -5.53 -21.35 18.20
N GLY A 362 -5.14 -21.96 17.08
CA GLY A 362 -3.75 -21.97 16.60
C GLY A 362 -3.38 -20.79 15.69
N HIS A 363 -4.31 -19.88 15.38
CA HIS A 363 -4.10 -18.83 14.39
C HIS A 363 -3.50 -17.57 15.04
N PRO A 364 -2.37 -17.02 14.55
CA PRO A 364 -1.67 -15.91 15.20
C PRO A 364 -2.53 -14.63 15.30
N ALA A 365 -3.40 -14.41 14.31
CA ALA A 365 -4.29 -13.24 14.26
C ALA A 365 -5.67 -13.46 14.93
N GLN A 366 -5.88 -14.53 15.71
CA GLN A 366 -7.17 -14.89 16.31
C GLN A 366 -7.89 -13.70 16.98
N LYS A 367 -7.20 -12.99 17.88
CA LYS A 367 -7.77 -11.84 18.60
C LYS A 367 -8.23 -10.73 17.66
N THR A 368 -7.45 -10.46 16.61
CA THR A 368 -7.76 -9.46 15.60
C THR A 368 -8.99 -9.85 14.78
N ILE A 369 -9.07 -11.11 14.33
CA ILE A 369 -10.20 -11.65 13.60
C ILE A 369 -11.49 -11.49 14.43
N PHE A 370 -11.45 -11.89 15.69
CA PHE A 370 -12.60 -11.77 16.59
C PHE A 370 -13.02 -10.32 16.85
N ALA A 371 -12.06 -9.45 17.15
CA ALA A 371 -12.32 -8.05 17.45
C ALA A 371 -12.89 -7.26 16.26
N ARG A 372 -12.61 -7.69 15.03
CA ARG A 372 -13.09 -7.03 13.80
C ARG A 372 -14.41 -7.58 13.28
N THR A 373 -14.70 -8.87 13.46
CA THR A 373 -15.86 -9.52 12.83
C THR A 373 -17.04 -9.72 13.78
N LEU A 374 -16.79 -10.18 15.00
CA LEU A 374 -17.86 -10.55 15.92
C LEU A 374 -18.75 -9.37 16.33
N PRO A 375 -18.23 -8.15 16.57
CA PRO A 375 -19.08 -7.00 16.86
C PRO A 375 -20.05 -6.69 15.71
N ILE A 376 -19.61 -6.81 14.46
CA ILE A 376 -20.43 -6.56 13.27
C ILE A 376 -21.52 -7.63 13.15
N LEU A 377 -21.14 -8.91 13.27
CA LEU A 377 -22.08 -10.03 13.22
C LEU A 377 -23.15 -9.94 14.31
N ARG A 378 -22.75 -9.63 15.55
CA ARG A 378 -23.67 -9.45 16.67
C ARG A 378 -24.59 -8.24 16.48
N ALA A 379 -24.05 -7.12 15.97
CA ALA A 379 -24.85 -5.94 15.64
C ALA A 379 -25.85 -6.19 14.51
N ALA A 380 -25.55 -7.14 13.61
CA ALA A 380 -26.46 -7.60 12.56
C ALA A 380 -27.44 -8.70 13.03
N GLY A 381 -27.42 -9.06 14.31
CA GLY A 381 -28.31 -10.08 14.88
C GLY A 381 -27.89 -11.53 14.60
N ALA A 382 -26.65 -11.79 14.16
CA ALA A 382 -26.18 -13.16 13.91
C ALA A 382 -26.13 -13.99 15.20
N GLU A 383 -26.55 -15.25 15.13
CA GLU A 383 -26.41 -16.22 16.22
C GLU A 383 -24.97 -16.77 16.23
N VAL A 384 -24.17 -16.26 17.17
CA VAL A 384 -22.74 -16.58 17.29
C VAL A 384 -22.42 -17.06 18.71
N SER A 385 -21.78 -18.21 18.81
CA SER A 385 -21.18 -18.71 20.06
C SER A 385 -19.66 -18.77 19.94
N VAL A 386 -18.96 -18.44 21.02
CA VAL A 386 -17.50 -18.44 21.09
C VAL A 386 -17.08 -19.21 22.33
N ASP A 387 -16.19 -20.18 22.16
CA ASP A 387 -15.56 -20.93 23.23
C ASP A 387 -14.05 -20.95 23.01
N GLY A 388 -13.32 -20.15 23.80
CA GLY A 388 -11.89 -19.95 23.60
C GLY A 388 -11.58 -19.42 22.19
N GLY A 389 -10.88 -20.23 21.39
CA GLY A 389 -10.58 -19.92 19.99
C GLY A 389 -11.48 -20.53 18.96
N VAL A 390 -12.54 -21.19 19.38
CA VAL A 390 -13.54 -21.78 18.49
C VAL A 390 -14.75 -20.87 18.40
N VAL A 391 -15.11 -20.47 17.18
CA VAL A 391 -16.34 -19.72 16.91
C VAL A 391 -17.31 -20.61 16.14
N ARG A 392 -18.57 -20.63 16.55
CA ARG A 392 -19.66 -21.27 15.81
C ARG A 392 -20.67 -20.21 15.40
N ILE A 393 -20.97 -20.17 14.11
CA ILE A 393 -21.96 -19.27 13.50
C ILE A 393 -23.10 -20.13 12.96
N HIS A 394 -24.33 -19.81 13.34
CA HIS A 394 -25.52 -20.48 12.82
C HIS A 394 -26.10 -19.71 11.63
N PRO A 395 -26.74 -20.40 10.66
CA PRO A 395 -27.52 -19.75 9.62
C PRO A 395 -28.56 -18.85 10.28
N THR A 396 -28.47 -17.55 10.01
CA THR A 396 -29.29 -16.55 10.69
C THR A 396 -29.76 -15.52 9.67
N LYS A 397 -31.05 -15.18 9.73
CA LYS A 397 -31.55 -14.02 9.00
C LYS A 397 -31.04 -12.76 9.70
N LEU A 398 -30.04 -12.12 9.10
CA LEU A 398 -29.47 -10.89 9.62
C LEU A 398 -30.45 -9.70 9.50
N GLU A 399 -30.30 -8.72 10.37
CA GLU A 399 -30.99 -7.43 10.34
C GLU A 399 -29.95 -6.33 10.16
N ILE A 400 -29.92 -5.69 8.99
CA ILE A 400 -28.91 -4.68 8.68
C ILE A 400 -29.38 -3.32 9.20
N PRO A 401 -28.60 -2.65 10.08
CA PRO A 401 -28.95 -1.32 10.55
C PRO A 401 -29.05 -0.31 9.41
N ALA A 402 -30.05 0.58 9.47
CA ALA A 402 -30.19 1.66 8.49
C ALA A 402 -28.99 2.62 8.50
N LEU A 403 -28.42 2.87 9.69
CA LEU A 403 -27.21 3.65 9.93
C LEU A 403 -26.30 2.84 10.88
N PRO A 404 -25.38 2.02 10.35
CA PRO A 404 -24.49 1.24 11.18
C PRO A 404 -23.51 2.12 11.95
N ASP A 405 -23.26 1.79 13.22
CA ASP A 405 -22.20 2.44 13.99
C ASP A 405 -20.83 1.92 13.52
N LEU A 406 -19.86 2.84 13.37
CA LEU A 406 -18.52 2.50 12.91
C LEU A 406 -17.47 3.06 13.89
N PRO A 407 -16.45 2.25 14.24
CA PRO A 407 -15.32 2.76 14.99
C PRO A 407 -14.50 3.75 14.17
N MET A 408 -13.67 4.53 14.88
CA MET A 408 -12.59 5.27 14.24
C MET A 408 -11.68 4.31 13.44
N GLU A 409 -11.16 4.77 12.31
CA GLU A 409 -10.06 4.12 11.58
C GLU A 409 -8.76 4.33 12.38
N PRO A 410 -8.26 3.33 13.13
CA PRO A 410 -7.17 3.56 14.07
C PRO A 410 -5.87 3.97 13.36
N GLU A 411 -5.58 3.44 12.17
CA GLU A 411 -4.37 3.81 11.40
C GLU A 411 -4.25 5.32 11.19
N LEU A 412 -5.34 5.94 10.73
CA LEU A 412 -5.38 7.38 10.47
C LEU A 412 -5.60 8.18 11.76
N ALA A 413 -6.43 7.69 12.67
CA ALA A 413 -6.70 8.36 13.93
C ALA A 413 -5.43 8.47 14.80
N LEU A 414 -4.57 7.44 14.84
CA LEU A 414 -3.28 7.49 15.54
C LEU A 414 -2.38 8.58 14.98
N PHE A 415 -2.30 8.74 13.65
CA PHE A 415 -1.56 9.86 13.06
C PHE A 415 -2.11 11.21 13.54
N LEU A 416 -3.43 11.43 13.47
CA LEU A 416 -4.05 12.69 13.87
C LEU A 416 -3.87 12.99 15.37
N LEU A 417 -4.01 11.96 16.21
CA LEU A 417 -3.79 12.03 17.65
C LEU A 417 -2.31 12.25 17.98
N SER A 418 -1.37 11.90 17.10
CA SER A 418 0.06 12.15 17.30
C SER A 418 0.51 13.58 16.94
N LEU A 419 -0.33 14.37 16.27
CA LEU A 419 0.00 15.75 15.89
C LEU A 419 0.45 16.64 17.08
N PRO A 420 -0.11 16.53 18.30
CA PRO A 420 0.41 17.23 19.47
C PRO A 420 1.84 16.84 19.85
N LEU A 421 2.30 15.60 19.62
CA LEU A 421 3.71 15.25 19.76
C LEU A 421 4.57 15.97 18.71
N ALA A 422 4.02 16.21 17.52
CA ALA A 422 4.72 16.93 16.46
C ALA A 422 4.62 18.46 16.60
N MET A 423 3.58 19.05 17.17
CA MET A 423 3.33 20.50 17.09
C MET A 423 3.11 21.15 18.47
N GLY A 424 2.91 20.36 19.52
CA GLY A 424 2.26 20.82 20.75
C GLY A 424 0.78 21.14 20.51
N GLY A 425 0.00 21.35 21.56
CA GLY A 425 -1.43 21.66 21.46
C GLY A 425 -2.33 20.44 21.70
N GLU A 426 -3.43 20.36 20.95
CA GLU A 426 -4.51 19.39 21.20
C GLU A 426 -5.18 18.92 19.90
N THR A 427 -5.50 17.62 19.86
CA THR A 427 -6.37 16.99 18.86
C THR A 427 -7.57 16.37 19.57
N ARG A 428 -8.78 16.62 19.06
CA ARG A 428 -10.05 16.00 19.48
C ARG A 428 -10.75 15.34 18.30
N LEU A 429 -10.99 14.05 18.41
CA LEU A 429 -11.70 13.26 17.41
C LEU A 429 -13.01 12.74 18.00
N ALA A 430 -14.14 13.11 17.39
CA ALA A 430 -15.46 12.60 17.79
C ALA A 430 -15.70 11.21 17.19
N GLY A 431 -16.16 10.26 18.00
CA GLY A 431 -16.34 8.85 17.66
C GLY A 431 -15.84 7.92 18.75
N HIS A 432 -15.99 6.61 18.56
CA HIS A 432 -15.53 5.64 19.55
C HIS A 432 -14.22 4.95 19.11
N TRP A 433 -13.27 4.84 20.04
CA TRP A 433 -12.04 4.07 19.82
C TRP A 433 -12.36 2.57 19.71
N PRO A 434 -11.82 1.85 18.71
CA PRO A 434 -12.02 0.40 18.60
C PRO A 434 -11.20 -0.37 19.63
N GLN A 435 -11.79 -1.46 20.16
CA GLN A 435 -11.11 -2.43 21.02
C GLN A 435 -10.38 -3.49 20.18
N TRP A 436 -9.47 -3.05 19.31
CA TRP A 436 -8.68 -3.93 18.46
C TRP A 436 -7.25 -4.03 18.99
N PRO A 437 -6.60 -5.21 18.94
CA PRO A 437 -5.21 -5.37 19.42
C PRO A 437 -4.25 -4.32 18.84
N ALA A 438 -4.35 -4.05 17.54
CA ALA A 438 -3.55 -3.02 16.88
C ALA A 438 -3.85 -1.59 17.37
N ALA A 439 -5.12 -1.28 17.66
CA ALA A 439 -5.53 0.03 18.15
C ALA A 439 -5.04 0.28 19.59
N GLU A 440 -5.07 -0.75 20.44
CA GLU A 440 -4.48 -0.69 21.80
C GLU A 440 -2.96 -0.57 21.74
N ALA A 441 -2.29 -1.36 20.88
CA ALA A 441 -0.85 -1.26 20.68
C ALA A 441 -0.41 0.15 20.22
N GLY A 442 -1.16 0.77 19.30
CA GLY A 442 -0.93 2.14 18.86
C GLY A 442 -1.20 3.18 19.95
N TRP A 443 -2.22 2.96 20.79
CA TRP A 443 -2.50 3.79 21.95
C TRP A 443 -1.33 3.76 22.94
N ASP A 444 -0.84 2.55 23.28
CA ASP A 444 0.29 2.34 24.17
C ASP A 444 1.58 2.97 23.63
N LEU A 445 1.79 2.91 22.31
CA LEU A 445 2.91 3.59 21.66
C LEU A 445 2.89 5.10 21.93
N LEU A 446 1.76 5.75 21.67
CA LEU A 446 1.64 7.20 21.81
C LEU A 446 1.68 7.63 23.29
N HIS A 447 1.02 6.87 24.17
CA HIS A 447 1.06 7.09 25.61
C HIS A 447 2.49 6.90 26.16
N GLY A 448 3.22 5.89 25.71
CA GLY A 448 4.62 5.65 26.08
C GLY A 448 5.57 6.77 25.65
N LEU A 449 5.22 7.53 24.62
CA LEU A 449 5.94 8.74 24.19
C LEU A 449 5.53 10.00 24.97
N GLY A 450 4.69 9.87 26.00
CA GLY A 450 4.28 10.95 26.90
C GLY A 450 3.10 11.78 26.41
N LEU A 451 2.31 11.28 25.45
CA LEU A 451 1.08 11.94 25.02
C LEU A 451 -0.03 11.74 26.05
N ASP A 452 -0.69 12.83 26.48
CA ASP A 452 -1.89 12.74 27.32
C ASP A 452 -3.09 12.35 26.44
N LEU A 453 -3.43 11.06 26.50
CA LEU A 453 -4.54 10.45 25.77
C LEU A 453 -5.71 10.18 26.70
N ARG A 454 -6.89 10.66 26.32
CA ARG A 454 -8.12 10.51 27.09
C ARG A 454 -9.26 10.08 26.19
N GLN A 455 -10.01 9.08 26.63
CA GLN A 455 -11.25 8.66 25.99
C GLN A 455 -12.42 9.06 26.90
N GLN A 456 -13.36 9.82 26.35
CA GLN A 456 -14.62 10.15 27.02
C GLN A 456 -15.76 9.38 26.36
N LYS A 457 -16.59 8.74 27.18
CA LYS A 457 -17.85 8.14 26.74
C LYS A 457 -18.96 9.15 27.02
N GLY A 458 -19.44 9.83 25.97
CA GLY A 458 -20.55 10.77 26.06
C GLY A 458 -21.90 10.12 25.71
N ALA A 459 -22.99 10.77 26.11
CA ALA A 459 -24.35 10.39 25.70
C ALA A 459 -24.61 10.66 24.20
N ASP A 460 -23.92 11.67 23.63
CA ASP A 460 -24.00 12.09 22.22
C ASP A 460 -22.89 11.48 21.33
N GLY A 461 -22.24 10.40 21.80
CA GLY A 461 -21.11 9.75 21.14
C GLY A 461 -19.81 9.83 21.94
N GLY A 462 -18.85 8.96 21.61
CA GLY A 462 -17.52 8.98 22.20
C GLY A 462 -16.68 10.17 21.70
N GLU A 463 -15.64 10.54 22.45
CA GLU A 463 -14.59 11.45 21.98
C GLU A 463 -13.23 10.95 22.46
N VAL A 464 -12.21 11.06 21.61
CA VAL A 464 -10.81 10.82 21.95
C VAL A 464 -10.06 12.13 21.87
N THR A 465 -9.40 12.50 22.97
CA THR A 465 -8.56 13.69 23.06
C THR A 465 -7.10 13.30 23.26
N ALA A 466 -6.23 13.96 22.51
CA ALA A 466 -4.78 13.89 22.64
C ALA A 466 -4.24 15.29 22.91
N SER A 467 -3.39 15.46 23.91
CA SER A 467 -2.77 16.76 24.19
C SER A 467 -1.30 16.64 24.58
N SER A 468 -0.52 17.64 24.20
CA SER A 468 0.87 17.80 24.64
C SER A 468 1.19 19.28 24.81
N THR A 469 1.80 19.65 25.94
CA THR A 469 2.17 21.03 26.23
C THR A 469 3.25 21.57 25.30
N ALA A 470 4.10 20.69 24.77
CA ALA A 470 5.18 21.04 23.86
C ALA A 470 5.43 19.92 22.84
N PRO A 471 5.99 20.23 21.66
CA PRO A 471 6.45 19.20 20.74
C PRO A 471 7.47 18.26 21.41
N LEU A 472 7.48 17.00 20.96
CA LEU A 472 8.38 15.94 21.42
C LEU A 472 9.84 16.42 21.33
N LYS A 473 10.51 16.43 22.50
CA LYS A 473 11.92 16.78 22.66
C LYS A 473 12.83 15.58 22.89
N ASN A 474 12.28 14.50 23.45
CA ASN A 474 12.98 13.24 23.70
C ASN A 474 12.15 12.12 23.10
N PHE A 475 12.80 11.12 22.51
CA PHE A 475 12.15 9.91 22.04
C PHE A 475 12.75 8.72 22.78
N THR A 476 11.90 7.94 23.45
CA THR A 476 12.34 6.76 24.22
C THR A 476 11.37 5.63 23.95
N LEU A 477 11.74 4.77 23.00
CA LEU A 477 11.01 3.56 22.65
C LEU A 477 12.04 2.51 22.20
N ALA A 478 12.21 1.44 22.97
CA ALA A 478 13.21 0.41 22.67
C ALA A 478 12.72 -0.59 21.62
N ALA A 479 11.43 -0.92 21.65
CA ALA A 479 10.76 -1.81 20.72
C ALA A 479 9.32 -1.33 20.50
N LEU A 480 8.74 -1.68 19.36
CA LEU A 480 7.32 -1.42 19.09
C LEU A 480 6.44 -2.28 20.02
N PRO A 481 5.26 -1.79 20.45
CA PRO A 481 4.33 -2.58 21.24
C PRO A 481 3.90 -3.86 20.53
N GLU A 482 3.67 -4.91 21.32
CA GLU A 482 3.15 -6.18 20.83
C GLU A 482 1.80 -5.96 20.15
N ASN A 483 1.55 -6.64 19.02
CA ASN A 483 0.36 -6.50 18.17
C ASN A 483 0.25 -5.21 17.34
N LEU A 484 1.25 -4.30 17.38
CA LEU A 484 1.31 -3.21 16.41
C LEU A 484 1.59 -3.80 15.01
N PRO A 485 0.75 -3.54 13.99
CA PRO A 485 1.01 -3.99 12.63
C PRO A 485 2.33 -3.40 12.11
N SER A 486 3.10 -4.18 11.35
CA SER A 486 4.34 -3.72 10.72
C SER A 486 4.10 -2.53 9.79
N ASP A 487 2.98 -2.53 9.06
CA ASP A 487 2.53 -1.41 8.22
C ASP A 487 2.34 -0.08 8.98
N TRP A 488 2.17 -0.12 10.31
CA TRP A 488 2.00 1.07 11.14
C TRP A 488 3.30 1.54 11.80
N ALA A 489 4.38 0.77 11.70
CA ALA A 489 5.70 1.15 12.20
C ALA A 489 6.23 2.50 11.65
N PRO A 490 5.90 2.95 10.43
CA PRO A 490 6.33 4.28 9.96
C PRO A 490 5.87 5.44 10.86
N LEU A 491 4.78 5.28 11.62
CA LEU A 491 4.37 6.28 12.63
C LEU A 491 5.47 6.47 13.68
N ALA A 492 6.01 5.38 14.22
CA ALA A 492 7.08 5.41 15.22
C ALA A 492 8.37 6.01 14.64
N VAL A 493 8.72 5.62 13.41
CA VAL A 493 9.89 6.14 12.69
C VAL A 493 9.75 7.65 12.42
N GLY A 494 8.55 8.11 12.01
CA GLY A 494 8.24 9.51 11.81
C GLY A 494 8.35 10.34 13.09
N LEU A 495 7.86 9.84 14.22
CA LEU A 495 7.98 10.50 15.53
C LEU A 495 9.44 10.52 16.04
N ALA A 496 10.20 9.45 15.83
CA ALA A 496 11.64 9.40 16.11
C ALA A 496 12.39 10.45 15.28
N ALA A 497 12.08 10.55 13.98
CA ALA A 497 12.66 11.55 13.10
C ALA A 497 12.28 12.98 13.51
N CYS A 498 11.05 13.22 13.97
CA CYS A 498 10.64 14.53 14.52
C CYS A 498 11.54 14.98 15.67
N ALA A 499 11.81 14.09 16.62
CA ALA A 499 12.69 14.37 17.75
C ALA A 499 14.14 14.61 17.28
N ALA A 500 14.66 13.76 16.39
CA ALA A 500 16.02 13.89 15.86
C ALA A 500 16.23 15.20 15.07
N LEU A 501 15.27 15.61 14.24
CA LEU A 501 15.32 16.88 13.50
C LEU A 501 15.39 18.11 14.41
N ARG A 502 14.86 17.99 15.64
CA ARG A 502 14.93 19.01 16.70
C ARG A 502 16.20 18.92 17.55
N GLY A 503 17.12 18.02 17.24
CA GLY A 503 18.41 17.88 17.91
C GLY A 503 18.43 16.87 19.06
N ALA A 504 17.38 16.07 19.24
CA ALA A 504 17.40 14.99 20.23
C ALA A 504 18.35 13.86 19.78
N GLN A 505 18.99 13.21 20.75
CA GLN A 505 19.72 11.96 20.50
C GLN A 505 18.71 10.82 20.47
N VAL A 506 18.46 10.24 19.30
CA VAL A 506 17.40 9.26 19.09
C VAL A 506 17.98 7.99 18.49
N SER A 507 17.65 6.84 19.07
CA SER A 507 17.78 5.54 18.43
C SER A 507 16.40 5.10 17.94
N LEU A 508 16.35 4.45 16.78
CA LEU A 508 15.10 3.84 16.31
C LEU A 508 14.70 2.68 17.24
N PRO A 509 13.40 2.44 17.41
CA PRO A 509 12.94 1.22 18.07
C PRO A 509 13.33 0.01 17.24
N THR A 510 13.38 -1.17 17.88
CA THR A 510 13.51 -2.43 17.17
C THR A 510 12.33 -2.58 16.21
N LEU A 511 12.62 -2.61 14.90
CA LEU A 511 11.62 -2.70 13.85
C LEU A 511 11.27 -4.17 13.53
N PRO A 512 10.06 -4.43 13.00
CA PRO A 512 9.65 -5.76 12.59
C PRO A 512 10.57 -6.33 11.50
N GLN A 513 10.78 -7.65 11.50
CA GLN A 513 11.72 -8.31 10.57
C GLN A 513 11.27 -8.26 9.10
N ASP A 514 9.95 -8.13 8.87
CA ASP A 514 9.31 -8.02 7.57
C ASP A 514 9.36 -6.61 6.98
N MET A 515 9.80 -5.61 7.75
CA MET A 515 9.93 -4.24 7.29
C MET A 515 11.16 -4.08 6.38
N ASP A 516 10.98 -3.48 5.20
CA ASP A 516 12.10 -3.24 4.30
C ASP A 516 13.02 -2.12 4.83
N VAL A 517 14.24 -2.50 5.18
CA VAL A 517 15.28 -1.59 5.68
C VAL A 517 15.57 -0.47 4.68
N HIS A 518 15.47 -0.73 3.37
CA HIS A 518 15.72 0.28 2.35
C HIS A 518 14.64 1.36 2.33
N GLU A 519 13.39 1.03 2.66
CA GLU A 519 12.32 2.04 2.79
C GLU A 519 12.61 2.98 3.96
N VAL A 520 13.05 2.42 5.09
CA VAL A 520 13.44 3.18 6.29
C VAL A 520 14.62 4.09 5.98
N GLU A 521 15.68 3.57 5.36
CA GLU A 521 16.86 4.33 4.97
C GLU A 521 16.52 5.43 3.96
N SER A 522 15.71 5.11 2.94
CA SER A 522 15.23 6.06 1.93
C SER A 522 14.43 7.21 2.57
N PHE A 523 13.54 6.90 3.52
CA PHE A 523 12.78 7.89 4.27
C PHE A 523 13.69 8.81 5.10
N LEU A 524 14.62 8.23 5.87
CA LEU A 524 15.56 9.02 6.68
C LEU A 524 16.43 9.91 5.80
N HIS A 525 16.94 9.37 4.70
CA HIS A 525 17.73 10.10 3.73
C HIS A 525 16.93 11.27 3.13
N ALA A 526 15.65 11.07 2.81
CA ALA A 526 14.78 12.16 2.34
C ALA A 526 14.69 13.33 3.34
N LEU A 527 14.68 13.02 4.64
CA LEU A 527 14.68 14.02 5.72
C LEU A 527 16.06 14.67 5.97
N GLY A 528 17.13 14.13 5.39
CA GLY A 528 18.51 14.50 5.68
C GLY A 528 18.99 13.93 7.02
N LEU A 529 18.53 12.72 7.36
CA LEU A 529 18.95 11.93 8.51
C LEU A 529 19.62 10.64 8.03
N GLU A 530 20.49 10.09 8.87
CA GLU A 530 21.08 8.76 8.69
C GLU A 530 21.32 8.10 10.06
N GLN A 531 21.54 6.79 10.07
CA GLN A 531 21.96 6.07 11.28
C GLN A 531 23.48 6.01 11.34
N ASN A 532 24.06 6.39 12.49
CA ASN A 532 25.49 6.24 12.73
C ASN A 532 25.85 4.79 13.14
N SER A 533 27.15 4.53 13.36
CA SER A 533 27.65 3.22 13.80
C SER A 533 27.11 2.73 15.15
N GLU A 534 26.51 3.62 15.95
CA GLU A 534 25.87 3.30 17.23
C GLU A 534 24.35 3.11 17.10
N GLY A 535 23.79 3.16 15.88
CA GLY A 535 22.35 3.06 15.62
C GLY A 535 21.55 4.30 16.02
N ARG A 536 22.21 5.46 16.19
CA ARG A 536 21.55 6.74 16.49
C ARG A 536 21.33 7.55 15.23
N LEU A 537 20.22 8.28 15.18
CA LEU A 537 19.90 9.22 14.11
C LEU A 537 20.79 10.47 14.21
N CYS A 538 21.52 10.76 13.14
CA CYS A 538 22.30 11.99 12.98
C CYS A 538 21.90 12.74 11.71
N LYS A 539 22.23 14.04 11.67
CA LYS A 539 22.00 14.87 10.48
C LYS A 539 23.03 14.51 9.42
N ASN A 540 22.57 14.28 8.19
CA ASN A 540 23.42 14.10 7.03
C ASN A 540 23.53 15.44 6.27
N GLU A 541 24.75 15.90 6.01
CA GLU A 541 25.05 17.08 5.19
C GLU A 541 24.85 16.78 3.70
N GLN A 542 23.60 16.66 3.28
CA GLN A 542 23.27 16.54 1.86
C GLN A 542 23.36 17.90 1.17
N SER A 543 24.34 18.05 0.28
CA SER A 543 24.48 19.22 -0.60
C SER A 543 23.77 18.97 -1.94
N GLY A 544 22.63 19.61 -2.18
CA GLY A 544 21.91 19.54 -3.47
C GLY A 544 20.44 19.97 -3.41
N VAL A 545 19.83 20.19 -4.58
CA VAL A 545 18.37 20.44 -4.70
C VAL A 545 17.65 19.13 -4.39
N LYS A 546 16.83 19.10 -3.33
CA LYS A 546 16.07 17.91 -2.95
C LYS A 546 14.93 17.64 -3.93
N ALA A 547 15.05 16.54 -4.69
CA ALA A 547 13.94 15.96 -5.44
C ALA A 547 12.80 15.53 -4.49
N GLY A 548 11.58 15.43 -5.00
CA GLY A 548 10.45 14.88 -4.24
C GLY A 548 10.68 13.42 -3.91
N TRP A 549 10.56 13.05 -2.63
CA TRP A 549 10.59 11.65 -2.20
C TRP A 549 9.26 10.98 -2.51
N ASN A 550 9.29 9.76 -3.05
CA ASN A 550 8.08 8.99 -3.28
C ASN A 550 7.85 8.07 -2.10
N ALA A 551 6.74 8.27 -1.41
CA ALA A 551 6.33 7.40 -0.31
C ALA A 551 5.85 6.05 -0.87
N PRO A 552 6.33 4.90 -0.35
CA PRO A 552 5.90 3.59 -0.84
C PRO A 552 4.46 3.27 -0.43
N THR A 553 4.01 3.75 0.73
CA THR A 553 2.63 3.56 1.23
C THR A 553 2.04 4.86 1.79
N PRO A 554 0.70 4.93 2.00
CA PRO A 554 0.07 6.09 2.63
C PRO A 554 0.63 6.40 4.03
N VAL A 555 0.97 5.37 4.82
CA VAL A 555 1.51 5.53 6.18
C VAL A 555 2.87 6.22 6.17
N TRP A 556 3.70 5.90 5.18
CA TRP A 556 4.98 6.59 4.96
C TRP A 556 4.80 8.06 4.56
N ALA A 557 3.77 8.38 3.75
CA ALA A 557 3.44 9.76 3.43
C ALA A 557 2.96 10.54 4.67
N MET A 558 2.19 9.89 5.56
CA MET A 558 1.82 10.44 6.87
C MET A 558 3.04 10.64 7.77
N ALA A 559 3.98 9.69 7.81
CA ALA A 559 5.23 9.83 8.56
C ALA A 559 6.07 11.03 8.07
N LEU A 560 6.13 11.24 6.75
CA LEU A 560 6.78 12.42 6.15
C LEU A 560 6.06 13.71 6.54
N ALA A 561 4.72 13.69 6.59
CA ALA A 561 3.91 14.81 7.04
C ALA A 561 4.20 15.15 8.52
N LEU A 562 4.31 14.17 9.42
CA LEU A 562 4.74 14.41 10.80
C LEU A 562 6.14 15.05 10.85
N ALA A 563 7.10 14.48 10.12
CA ALA A 563 8.46 15.01 10.08
C ALA A 563 8.52 16.45 9.52
N ALA A 564 7.64 16.79 8.58
CA ALA A 564 7.51 18.15 8.05
C ALA A 564 6.98 19.16 9.10
N CYS A 565 6.23 18.72 10.11
CA CYS A 565 5.89 19.55 11.27
C CYS A 565 7.12 19.89 12.14
N ALA A 566 8.15 19.04 12.14
CA ALA A 566 9.41 19.31 12.83
C ALA A 566 10.39 20.14 11.99
N LYS A 567 10.46 19.87 10.68
CA LYS A 567 11.30 20.59 9.71
C LYS A 567 10.50 20.84 8.43
N PRO A 568 9.94 22.05 8.24
CA PRO A 568 9.14 22.39 7.06
C PRO A 568 9.90 22.25 5.73
N HIS A 569 9.14 22.30 4.63
CA HIS A 569 9.61 22.20 3.24
C HIS A 569 10.12 20.82 2.83
N GLN A 570 9.57 19.74 3.41
CA GLN A 570 9.76 18.39 2.86
C GLN A 570 9.03 18.27 1.52
N LYS A 571 9.59 17.49 0.59
CA LYS A 571 9.06 17.34 -0.77
C LYS A 571 8.54 15.92 -0.97
N LEU A 572 7.25 15.79 -1.28
CA LEU A 572 6.61 14.53 -1.63
C LEU A 572 6.37 14.49 -3.15
N GLY A 573 6.87 13.46 -3.83
CA GLY A 573 6.76 13.29 -5.27
C GLY A 573 5.42 12.69 -5.72
N ASN A 574 4.77 11.90 -4.87
CA ASN A 574 3.54 11.16 -5.18
C ASN A 574 2.40 11.41 -4.16
N PRO A 575 1.90 12.65 -4.00
CA PRO A 575 0.80 12.94 -3.06
C PRO A 575 -0.47 12.10 -3.29
N GLY A 576 -0.66 11.58 -4.51
CA GLY A 576 -1.75 10.67 -4.86
C GLY A 576 -1.76 9.37 -4.07
N VAL A 577 -0.65 8.94 -3.46
CA VAL A 577 -0.59 7.71 -2.63
C VAL A 577 -1.64 7.73 -1.51
N MET A 578 -2.02 8.91 -1.01
CA MET A 578 -3.01 9.04 0.05
C MET A 578 -4.44 8.66 -0.37
N THR A 579 -4.76 8.49 -1.66
CA THR A 579 -6.09 8.03 -2.08
C THR A 579 -6.41 6.62 -1.57
N GLY A 580 -5.37 5.79 -1.36
CA GLY A 580 -5.51 4.45 -0.79
C GLY A 580 -5.97 4.44 0.67
N LEU A 581 -5.70 5.50 1.43
CA LEU A 581 -6.08 5.61 2.85
C LEU A 581 -7.13 6.70 3.10
N TYR A 582 -6.85 7.94 2.72
CA TYR A 582 -7.75 9.07 2.93
C TYR A 582 -7.58 10.17 1.86
N PRO A 583 -8.43 10.19 0.81
CA PRO A 583 -8.32 11.14 -0.29
C PRO A 583 -8.33 12.63 0.14
N ALA A 584 -9.03 12.97 1.21
CA ALA A 584 -9.13 14.34 1.73
C ALA A 584 -7.95 14.74 2.65
N PHE A 585 -6.97 13.86 2.86
CA PHE A 585 -5.89 14.05 3.83
C PHE A 585 -5.13 15.36 3.61
N TRP A 586 -4.71 15.66 2.38
CA TRP A 586 -3.91 16.86 2.12
C TRP A 586 -4.69 18.16 2.30
N ALA A 587 -6.01 18.15 2.06
CA ALA A 587 -6.86 19.29 2.34
C ALA A 587 -6.95 19.55 3.86
N LEU A 588 -7.09 18.49 4.66
CA LEU A 588 -7.04 18.57 6.13
C LEU A 588 -5.67 19.07 6.61
N TYR A 589 -4.59 18.45 6.14
CA TYR A 589 -3.23 18.74 6.55
C TYR A 589 -2.81 20.19 6.23
N ASN A 590 -3.15 20.69 5.04
CA ASN A 590 -2.86 22.07 4.64
C ASN A 590 -3.66 23.12 5.43
N ALA A 591 -4.74 22.72 6.09
CA ALA A 591 -5.55 23.59 6.92
C ALA A 591 -5.12 23.61 8.39
N LEU A 592 -4.06 22.86 8.76
CA LEU A 592 -3.45 22.96 10.09
C LEU A 592 -2.97 24.40 10.37
N PRO A 593 -2.94 24.84 11.64
CA PRO A 593 -3.16 24.06 12.87
C PRO A 593 -4.63 23.86 13.27
N GLU A 594 -5.55 24.63 12.70
CA GLU A 594 -6.97 24.66 13.07
C GLU A 594 -7.83 24.55 11.81
N PRO A 595 -7.99 23.32 11.25
CA PRO A 595 -8.80 23.11 10.06
C PRO A 595 -10.24 23.59 10.28
N PRO A 596 -10.85 24.24 9.29
CA PRO A 596 -12.22 24.71 9.41
C PRO A 596 -13.13 23.50 9.63
N GLN A 597 -13.99 23.59 10.64
CA GLN A 597 -15.06 22.61 10.81
C GLN A 597 -15.92 22.64 9.56
N ARG A 598 -16.03 21.51 8.84
CA ARG A 598 -17.06 21.36 7.80
C ARG A 598 -18.38 21.70 8.47
N ARG A 599 -19.01 22.81 8.06
CA ARG A 599 -20.39 23.10 8.44
C ARG A 599 -21.19 21.86 8.07
N ALA A 600 -21.99 21.34 8.99
CA ALA A 600 -23.04 20.38 8.65
C ALA A 600 -23.77 20.97 7.44
N ALA A 601 -23.93 20.17 6.38
CA ALA A 601 -24.71 20.60 5.23
C ALA A 601 -26.03 21.18 5.77
N ALA A 602 -26.34 22.41 5.38
CA ALA A 602 -27.60 23.04 5.77
C ALA A 602 -28.72 22.04 5.52
N GLU A 603 -29.65 21.90 6.48
CA GLU A 603 -30.83 21.04 6.34
C GLU A 603 -31.33 21.13 4.91
N ALA A 604 -31.35 19.98 4.23
CA ALA A 604 -31.84 19.92 2.86
C ALA A 604 -33.20 20.61 2.82
N ALA A 605 -33.30 21.65 1.99
CA ALA A 605 -34.56 22.32 1.75
C ALA A 605 -35.65 21.27 1.50
N PRO A 606 -36.87 21.44 2.04
CA PRO A 606 -37.90 20.42 2.02
C PRO A 606 -38.07 19.87 0.60
N ALA A 607 -38.02 18.54 0.49
CA ALA A 607 -38.02 17.83 -0.77
C ALA A 607 -39.13 18.36 -1.68
N ALA A 608 -38.76 18.88 -2.87
CA ALA A 608 -39.72 19.28 -3.86
C ALA A 608 -40.65 18.10 -4.19
N PRO A 609 -41.97 18.33 -4.35
CA PRO A 609 -42.94 17.25 -4.50
C PRO A 609 -42.58 16.36 -5.69
N ALA A 610 -42.59 15.04 -5.46
CA ALA A 610 -42.27 14.03 -6.46
C ALA A 610 -43.11 14.24 -7.73
N ARG A 611 -42.46 14.56 -8.86
CA ARG A 611 -43.14 14.61 -10.16
C ARG A 611 -43.64 13.20 -10.49
N ARG A 612 -44.95 12.98 -10.38
CA ARG A 612 -45.63 11.79 -10.92
C ARG A 612 -45.25 11.65 -12.40
N ARG A 613 -44.48 10.62 -12.74
CA ARG A 613 -44.34 10.17 -14.13
C ARG A 613 -45.69 9.62 -14.57
N ILE A 614 -46.40 10.39 -15.39
CA ILE A 614 -47.54 9.89 -16.16
C ILE A 614 -46.93 9.08 -17.30
N ILE A 615 -47.13 7.76 -17.28
CA ILE A 615 -46.80 6.89 -18.41
C ILE A 615 -47.97 7.03 -19.40
N THR A 616 -47.76 7.76 -20.49
CA THR A 616 -48.72 7.82 -21.60
C THR A 616 -48.49 6.63 -22.53
N SER A 617 -49.53 5.82 -22.76
CA SER A 617 -49.54 4.66 -23.64
C SER A 617 -49.74 5.01 -25.13
N VAL A 618 -49.06 6.05 -25.62
CA VAL A 618 -49.17 6.44 -27.03
C VAL A 618 -47.83 6.18 -27.71
N VAL A 619 -47.83 5.21 -28.63
CA VAL A 619 -46.71 4.90 -29.51
C VAL A 619 -46.56 6.04 -30.50
N ALA A 620 -45.37 6.65 -30.55
CA ALA A 620 -45.03 7.63 -31.56
C ALA A 620 -44.85 6.92 -32.91
N VAL A 621 -45.74 7.19 -33.85
CA VAL A 621 -45.60 6.80 -35.26
C VAL A 621 -44.73 7.87 -35.94
N PRO A 622 -43.55 7.53 -36.48
CA PRO A 622 -42.76 8.48 -37.25
C PRO A 622 -43.48 8.83 -38.56
N PRO A 623 -43.44 10.08 -39.03
CA PRO A 623 -44.03 10.44 -40.32
C PRO A 623 -43.23 9.81 -41.48
N GLU A 624 -43.94 9.33 -42.49
CA GLU A 624 -43.35 8.80 -43.73
C GLU A 624 -42.57 9.90 -44.46
N LEU A 625 -41.33 9.58 -44.81
CA LEU A 625 -40.50 10.40 -45.69
C LEU A 625 -41.07 10.29 -47.10
N LYS A 626 -41.44 11.43 -47.69
CA LYS A 626 -41.71 11.50 -49.13
C LYS A 626 -40.39 11.38 -49.88
N GLU A 627 -40.28 10.34 -50.69
CA GLU A 627 -39.40 10.32 -51.84
C GLU A 627 -39.88 11.37 -52.86
N ASP A 628 -38.94 12.10 -53.44
CA ASP A 628 -38.93 12.79 -54.75
C ASP A 628 -37.81 13.85 -54.67
N GLU A 629 -36.61 13.54 -55.17
CA GLU A 629 -36.13 13.72 -56.55
C GLU A 629 -35.53 15.12 -56.83
N ASP A 630 -34.32 15.06 -57.38
CA ASP A 630 -33.63 16.02 -58.24
C ASP A 630 -32.74 17.16 -57.69
N PHE A 631 -31.44 16.97 -58.03
CA PHE A 631 -30.23 17.81 -58.09
C PHE A 631 -29.34 17.98 -56.84
#